data_AF-F8A977-F1
#
_entry.id   AF-F8A977-F1
#
_cell.length_a   1.000
_cell.length_b   1.000
_cell.length_c   1.000
_cell.angle_alpha   90.00
_cell.angle_beta   90.00
_cell.angle_gamma   90.00
#
_symmetry.space_group_name_H-M   'P 1'
#
loop_
_entity.id
_entity.type
_entity.pdbx_description
1 polymer ?
#
loop_
_entity_poly.entity_id
_entity_poly.type
_entity_poly.pdbx_seq_one_letter_code
_entity_poly.pdbx_strand_id
1 'polypeptide(L)'
;MEAILWKPCYCVGHCLIDRQHQELVHLVNFMIQKVSEQCPKPVIDAILIKLINYAERHFTDEEEVMRTINYPELEAHQKEHERLVMEVFNFKDAFDKGKVTKFDLLEFLKDWLLDHVINEDLRLKKYFL
;
A
#
# COMPACT_ATOMS: atom_id res chain seq x y z
N MET A 1 2.38 16.57 -7.61
CA MET A 1 1.44 15.71 -6.88
C MET A 1 1.61 15.98 -5.41
N GLU A 2 0.52 16.11 -4.65
CA GLU A 2 0.57 16.38 -3.22
C GLU A 2 0.79 15.10 -2.41
N ALA A 3 1.57 15.22 -1.33
CA ALA A 3 1.78 14.16 -0.35
C ALA A 3 0.45 13.77 0.33
N ILE A 4 0.35 12.49 0.68
CA ILE A 4 -0.73 11.94 1.49
C ILE A 4 -0.52 12.39 2.94
N LEU A 5 -1.50 13.11 3.49
CA LEU A 5 -1.51 13.45 4.91
C LEU A 5 -2.20 12.33 5.69
N TRP A 6 -1.50 11.70 6.63
CA TRP A 6 -2.11 10.73 7.54
C TRP A 6 -3.22 11.39 8.36
N LYS A 7 -4.36 10.71 8.48
CA LYS A 7 -5.53 11.18 9.24
C LYS A 7 -5.98 10.09 10.21
N PRO A 8 -6.48 10.45 11.41
CA PRO A 8 -7.02 9.47 12.36
C PRO A 8 -8.17 8.61 11.80
N CYS A 9 -8.86 9.07 10.76
CA CYS A 9 -9.90 8.30 10.09
C CYS A 9 -9.36 7.06 9.35
N TYR A 10 -8.06 6.99 9.08
CA TYR A 10 -7.39 5.83 8.47
C TYR A 10 -7.04 4.75 9.49
N CYS A 11 -7.17 5.02 10.80
CA CYS A 11 -6.90 4.01 11.81
C CYS A 11 -8.01 2.96 11.85
N VAL A 12 -7.61 1.70 11.70
CA VAL A 12 -8.46 0.51 11.91
C VAL A 12 -8.62 0.22 13.40
N GLY A 13 -7.72 0.72 14.25
CA GLY A 13 -7.78 0.54 15.70
C GLY A 13 -6.92 -0.62 16.23
N HIS A 14 -6.15 -1.27 15.36
CA HIS A 14 -5.15 -2.26 15.74
C HIS A 14 -3.76 -1.65 15.58
N CYS A 15 -2.98 -1.58 16.68
CA CYS A 15 -1.75 -0.79 16.74
C CYS A 15 -0.68 -1.20 15.72
N LEU A 16 -0.59 -2.49 15.40
CA LEU A 16 0.35 -3.00 14.39
C LEU A 16 -0.06 -2.55 12.99
N ILE A 17 -1.34 -2.72 12.64
CA ILE A 17 -1.86 -2.41 11.31
C ILE A 17 -1.79 -0.89 11.07
N ASP A 18 -2.24 -0.10 12.03
CA ASP A 18 -2.18 1.37 11.95
C ASP A 18 -0.75 1.87 11.73
N ARG A 19 0.25 1.23 12.36
CA ARG A 19 1.67 1.57 12.18
C ARG A 19 2.18 1.18 10.80
N GLN A 20 1.74 0.03 10.28
CA GLN A 20 2.12 -0.43 8.94
C GLN A 20 1.53 0.47 7.85
N HIS A 21 0.27 0.87 7.98
CA HIS A 21 -0.35 1.85 7.08
C HIS A 21 0.39 3.19 7.08
N GLN A 22 0.81 3.69 8.25
CA GLN A 22 1.62 4.90 8.34
C GLN A 22 2.96 4.77 7.61
N GLU A 23 3.64 3.63 7.71
CA GLU A 23 4.89 3.39 6.98
C GLU A 23 4.65 3.26 5.47
N LEU A 24 3.57 2.61 5.03
CA LEU A 24 3.18 2.59 3.61
C LEU A 24 2.93 4.00 3.08
N VAL A 25 2.20 4.84 3.82
CA VAL A 25 1.99 6.25 3.49
C VAL A 25 3.33 7.00 3.43
N HIS A 26 4.24 6.73 4.37
CA HIS A 26 5.57 7.31 4.36
C HIS A 26 6.36 6.93 3.11
N LEU A 27 6.35 5.66 2.71
CA LEU A 27 7.04 5.17 1.51
C LEU A 27 6.49 5.80 0.22
N VAL A 28 5.16 5.91 0.09
CA VAL A 28 4.53 6.58 -1.06
C VAL A 28 4.90 8.06 -1.09
N ASN A 29 4.84 8.75 0.05
CA ASN A 29 5.25 10.15 0.15
C ASN A 29 6.74 10.36 -0.17
N PHE A 30 7.59 9.45 0.28
CA PHE A 30 9.01 9.47 -0.05
C PHE A 30 9.23 9.29 -1.55
N MET A 31 8.46 8.42 -2.21
CA MET A 31 8.50 8.28 -3.66
C MET A 31 8.07 9.58 -4.37
N ILE A 32 6.97 10.21 -3.93
CA ILE A 32 6.49 11.51 -4.47
C ILE A 32 7.63 12.55 -4.39
N GLN A 33 8.29 12.65 -3.24
CA GLN A 33 9.42 13.55 -3.05
C GLN A 33 10.56 13.26 -4.05
N LYS A 34 10.97 12.00 -4.19
CA LYS A 34 12.10 11.62 -5.06
C LYS A 34 11.81 11.81 -6.54
N VAL A 35 10.56 11.61 -6.96
CA VAL A 35 10.13 11.96 -8.31
C VAL A 35 10.18 13.49 -8.51
N SER A 36 9.72 14.28 -7.54
CA SER A 36 9.78 15.75 -7.59
C SER A 36 11.21 16.30 -7.64
N GLU A 37 12.14 15.64 -6.96
CA GLU A 37 13.58 15.94 -7.01
C GLU A 37 14.25 15.45 -8.31
N GLN A 38 13.48 14.90 -9.26
CA GLN A 38 13.98 14.34 -10.52
C GLN A 38 15.05 13.26 -10.33
N CYS A 39 14.98 12.51 -9.23
CA CYS A 39 15.92 11.42 -8.97
C CYS A 39 15.92 10.38 -10.09
N PRO A 40 17.07 9.75 -10.38
CA PRO A 40 17.19 8.80 -11.48
C PRO A 40 16.39 7.51 -11.21
N LYS A 41 16.04 6.79 -12.27
CA LYS A 41 15.21 5.57 -12.21
C LYS A 41 15.66 4.55 -11.15
N PRO A 42 16.97 4.23 -10.97
CA PRO A 42 17.40 3.26 -9.95
C PRO A 42 16.99 3.63 -8.52
N VAL A 43 16.90 4.93 -8.19
CA VAL A 43 16.42 5.37 -6.87
C VAL A 43 14.93 5.10 -6.72
N ILE A 44 14.15 5.34 -7.77
CA ILE A 44 12.71 5.07 -7.79
C ILE A 44 12.44 3.56 -7.68
N ASP A 45 13.20 2.75 -8.43
CA ASP A 45 13.08 1.30 -8.42
C ASP A 45 13.38 0.71 -7.03
N ALA A 46 14.40 1.22 -6.33
CA ALA A 46 14.73 0.79 -4.98
C ALA A 46 13.60 1.08 -3.97
N ILE A 47 12.94 2.23 -4.09
CA ILE A 47 11.81 2.59 -3.23
C ILE A 47 10.60 1.72 -3.55
N LEU A 48 10.34 1.45 -4.83
CA LEU A 48 9.23 0.59 -5.27
C LEU A 48 9.41 -0.84 -4.76
N ILE A 49 10.62 -1.40 -4.82
CA ILE A 49 10.93 -2.71 -4.24
C ILE A 49 10.71 -2.70 -2.72
N LYS A 50 11.14 -1.64 -2.02
CA LYS A 50 10.90 -1.51 -0.58
C LYS A 50 9.39 -1.48 -0.27
N LEU A 51 8.59 -0.78 -1.07
CA LEU A 51 7.14 -0.70 -0.92
C LEU A 51 6.48 -2.07 -1.14
N ILE A 52 6.85 -2.80 -2.20
CA ILE A 52 6.32 -4.15 -2.48
C ILE A 52 6.58 -5.10 -1.31
N ASN A 53 7.85 -5.19 -0.87
CA ASN A 53 8.22 -6.08 0.22
C ASN A 53 7.52 -5.71 1.54
N TYR A 54 7.29 -4.42 1.78
CA TYR A 54 6.59 -3.97 2.98
C TYR A 54 5.09 -4.28 2.91
N ALA A 55 4.47 -4.11 1.74
CA ALA A 55 3.07 -4.46 1.50
C ALA A 55 2.81 -5.96 1.67
N GLU A 56 3.64 -6.84 1.09
CA GLU A 56 3.50 -8.30 1.25
C GLU A 56 3.56 -8.73 2.72
N ARG A 57 4.48 -8.12 3.49
CA ARG A 57 4.57 -8.37 4.93
C ARG A 57 3.35 -7.84 5.67
N HIS A 58 2.91 -6.63 5.35
CA HIS A 58 1.72 -6.04 5.94
C HIS A 58 0.48 -6.92 5.73
N PHE A 59 0.24 -7.38 4.50
CA PHE A 59 -0.84 -8.30 4.16
C PHE A 59 -0.76 -9.60 4.96
N THR A 60 0.43 -10.17 5.10
CA THR A 60 0.62 -11.38 5.92
C THR A 60 0.28 -11.14 7.39
N ASP A 61 0.77 -10.03 7.97
CA ASP A 61 0.52 -9.69 9.37
C ASP A 61 -0.97 -9.38 9.63
N GLU A 62 -1.63 -8.70 8.69
CA GLU A 62 -3.06 -8.40 8.74
C GLU A 62 -3.94 -9.65 8.63
N GLU A 63 -3.64 -10.56 7.71
CA GLU A 63 -4.36 -11.82 7.58
C GLU A 63 -4.26 -12.68 8.85
N GLU A 64 -3.11 -12.65 9.52
CA GLU A 64 -2.96 -13.32 10.82
C GLU A 64 -3.83 -12.64 11.89
N VAL A 65 -3.86 -11.31 11.94
CA VAL A 65 -4.77 -10.58 12.83
C VAL A 65 -6.23 -10.95 12.54
N MET A 66 -6.65 -10.93 11.27
CA MET A 66 -7.98 -11.35 10.84
C MET A 66 -8.33 -12.78 11.29
N ARG A 67 -7.37 -13.71 11.19
CA ARG A 67 -7.52 -15.09 11.65
C ARG A 67 -7.74 -15.14 13.16
N THR A 68 -6.99 -14.36 13.94
CA THR A 68 -7.12 -14.36 15.42
C THR A 68 -8.48 -13.85 15.91
N ILE A 69 -9.13 -12.96 15.15
CA ILE A 69 -10.45 -12.41 15.48
C ILE A 69 -11.60 -13.14 14.78
N ASN A 70 -11.32 -14.24 14.07
CA ASN A 70 -12.30 -14.98 13.25
C ASN A 70 -13.07 -14.06 12.26
N TYR A 71 -12.34 -13.19 11.57
CA TYR A 71 -12.91 -12.27 10.60
C TYR A 71 -13.66 -13.03 9.49
N PRO A 72 -14.96 -12.80 9.28
CA PRO A 72 -15.79 -13.64 8.41
C PRO A 72 -15.46 -13.51 6.91
N GLU A 73 -14.83 -12.41 6.50
CA GLU A 73 -14.50 -12.15 5.09
C GLU A 73 -13.00 -12.40 4.79
N LEU A 74 -12.28 -13.14 5.65
CA LEU A 74 -10.83 -13.38 5.50
C LEU A 74 -10.47 -13.92 4.11
N GLU A 75 -11.14 -14.98 3.64
CA GLU A 75 -10.83 -15.58 2.33
C GLU A 75 -11.06 -14.60 1.15
N ALA A 76 -12.04 -13.71 1.28
CA ALA A 76 -12.29 -12.70 0.25
C ALA A 76 -11.21 -11.61 0.28
N HIS A 77 -10.78 -11.21 1.48
CA HIS A 77 -9.74 -10.23 1.69
C HIS A 77 -8.37 -10.73 1.20
N GLN A 78 -8.03 -12.00 1.43
CA GLN A 78 -6.81 -12.63 0.90
C GLN A 78 -6.73 -12.57 -0.63
N LYS A 79 -7.84 -12.82 -1.33
CA LYS A 79 -7.90 -12.71 -2.80
C LYS A 79 -7.70 -11.27 -3.27
N GLU A 80 -8.14 -10.30 -2.49
CA GLU A 80 -7.89 -8.89 -2.77
C GLU A 80 -6.40 -8.57 -2.61
N HIS A 81 -5.73 -9.04 -1.56
CA HIS A 81 -4.27 -8.91 -1.42
C HIS A 81 -3.51 -9.53 -2.60
N GLU A 82 -3.88 -10.74 -3.03
CA GLU A 82 -3.29 -11.39 -4.21
C GLU A 82 -3.46 -10.51 -5.47
N ARG A 83 -4.66 -9.93 -5.66
CA ARG A 83 -4.95 -9.01 -6.76
C ARG A 83 -4.06 -7.76 -6.69
N LEU A 84 -3.95 -7.15 -5.52
CA LEU A 84 -3.17 -5.94 -5.29
C LEU A 84 -1.68 -6.15 -5.55
N VAL A 85 -1.13 -7.29 -5.11
CA VAL A 85 0.26 -7.66 -5.41
C VAL A 85 0.49 -7.78 -6.91
N MET A 86 -0.42 -8.46 -7.64
CA MET A 86 -0.33 -8.57 -9.10
C MET A 86 -0.39 -7.21 -9.81
N GLU A 87 -1.23 -6.30 -9.34
CA GLU A 87 -1.31 -4.94 -9.90
C GLU A 87 0.00 -4.19 -9.78
N VAL A 88 0.64 -4.22 -8.61
CA VAL A 88 1.92 -3.55 -8.40
C VAL A 88 3.02 -4.17 -9.28
N PHE A 89 3.04 -5.50 -9.43
CA PHE A 89 3.98 -6.17 -10.33
C PHE A 89 3.77 -5.77 -11.80
N ASN A 90 2.52 -5.77 -12.27
CA ASN A 90 2.18 -5.36 -13.64
C ASN A 90 2.56 -3.90 -13.91
N PHE A 91 2.30 -3.02 -12.92
CA PHE A 91 2.64 -1.61 -13.03
C PHE A 91 4.15 -1.39 -13.03
N LYS A 92 4.88 -2.11 -12.18
CA LYS A 92 6.34 -2.11 -12.17
C LYS A 92 6.92 -2.53 -13.52
N ASP A 93 6.43 -3.62 -14.11
CA ASP A 93 6.87 -4.09 -15.43
C ASP A 93 6.59 -3.05 -16.53
N ALA A 94 5.41 -2.42 -16.51
CA ALA A 94 5.09 -1.33 -17.42
C ALA A 94 6.04 -0.14 -17.26
N PHE A 95 6.41 0.21 -16.02
CA PHE A 95 7.35 1.29 -15.72
C PHE A 95 8.77 0.96 -16.18
N ASP A 96 9.22 -0.28 -15.97
CA ASP A 96 10.52 -0.76 -16.44
C ASP A 96 10.64 -0.75 -17.97
N LYS A 97 9.54 -1.04 -18.67
CA LYS A 97 9.43 -0.98 -20.14
C LYS A 97 9.21 0.43 -20.67
N GLY A 98 9.13 1.45 -19.81
CA GLY A 98 8.86 2.84 -20.20
C GLY A 98 7.48 3.08 -20.80
N LYS A 99 6.52 2.17 -20.56
CA LYS A 99 5.13 2.30 -21.03
C LYS A 99 4.30 3.26 -20.18
N VAL A 100 4.73 3.49 -18.94
CA VAL A 100 4.13 4.43 -18.00
C VAL A 100 5.21 5.37 -17.47
N THR A 101 4.82 6.59 -17.17
CA THR A 101 5.70 7.64 -16.65
C THR A 101 5.87 7.50 -15.14
N LYS A 102 6.81 8.28 -14.58
CA LYS A 102 6.92 8.43 -13.12
C LYS A 102 5.65 9.03 -12.51
N PHE A 103 4.91 9.86 -13.25
CA PHE A 103 3.69 10.49 -12.74
C PHE A 103 2.56 9.45 -12.64
N ASP A 104 2.37 8.64 -13.68
CA ASP A 104 1.40 7.54 -13.69
C ASP A 104 1.67 6.54 -12.55
N LEU A 105 2.95 6.26 -12.26
CA LEU A 105 3.36 5.43 -11.12
C LEU A 105 2.91 6.02 -9.77
N LEU A 106 3.07 7.33 -9.58
CA LEU A 106 2.67 7.96 -8.33
C LEU A 106 1.15 7.99 -8.16
N GLU A 107 0.41 8.22 -9.25
CA GLU A 107 -1.05 8.23 -9.24
C GLU A 107 -1.57 6.83 -8.88
N PHE A 108 -1.09 5.80 -9.58
CA PHE A 108 -1.41 4.41 -9.27
C PHE A 108 -1.13 4.05 -7.81
N LEU A 109 0.08 4.35 -7.29
CA LEU A 109 0.43 3.97 -5.92
C LEU A 109 -0.40 4.71 -4.87
N LYS A 110 -0.84 5.94 -5.16
CA LYS A 110 -1.66 6.72 -4.25
C LYS A 110 -3.07 6.15 -4.17
N ASP A 111 -3.67 5.85 -5.31
CA ASP A 111 -5.01 5.24 -5.38
C ASP A 111 -4.97 3.82 -4.80
N TRP A 112 -3.96 3.03 -5.18
CA TRP A 112 -3.73 1.68 -4.64
C TRP A 112 -3.64 1.69 -3.10
N LEU A 113 -2.91 2.64 -2.51
CA LEU A 113 -2.78 2.70 -1.05
C LEU A 113 -4.05 3.21 -0.36
N LEU A 114 -4.67 4.28 -0.87
CA LEU A 114 -5.81 4.91 -0.19
C LEU A 114 -7.10 4.14 -0.38
N ASP A 115 -7.38 3.71 -1.62
CA ASP A 115 -8.68 3.15 -1.98
C ASP A 115 -8.73 1.63 -1.81
N HIS A 116 -7.60 0.94 -1.93
CA HIS A 116 -7.57 -0.51 -1.90
C HIS A 116 -6.95 -1.12 -0.64
N VAL A 117 -5.93 -0.51 -0.06
CA VAL A 117 -5.39 -0.96 1.23
C VAL A 117 -6.19 -0.32 2.36
N ILE A 118 -5.99 0.98 2.59
CA ILE A 118 -6.54 1.63 3.79
C ILE A 118 -8.07 1.54 3.84
N ASN A 119 -8.78 1.82 2.74
CA ASN A 119 -10.23 1.85 2.76
C ASN A 119 -10.88 0.46 2.92
N GLU A 120 -10.29 -0.60 2.37
CA GLU A 120 -10.79 -1.96 2.60
C GLU A 120 -10.53 -2.41 4.04
N ASP A 121 -9.35 -2.11 4.59
CA ASP A 121 -8.95 -2.52 5.94
C ASP A 121 -9.76 -1.80 7.03
N LEU A 122 -10.32 -0.62 6.73
CA LEU A 122 -11.26 0.06 7.63
C LEU A 122 -12.48 -0.80 7.98
N ARG A 123 -12.81 -1.82 7.18
CA ARG A 123 -13.86 -2.79 7.51
C ARG A 123 -13.53 -3.63 8.74
N LEU A 124 -12.24 -3.81 9.07
CA LEU A 124 -11.80 -4.48 10.29
C LEU A 124 -12.13 -3.71 11.55
N LYS A 125 -12.24 -2.38 11.45
CA LYS A 125 -12.44 -1.49 12.61
C LYS A 125 -13.61 -1.89 13.50
N LYS A 126 -14.69 -2.42 12.90
CA LYS A 126 -15.90 -2.87 13.64
C LYS A 126 -15.66 -4.11 14.52
N TYR A 127 -14.54 -4.80 14.37
CA TYR A 127 -14.18 -6.02 15.11
C TYR A 127 -13.11 -5.79 16.18
N PHE A 128 -12.52 -4.59 16.25
CA PHE A 128 -11.56 -4.20 17.28
C PHE A 128 -12.16 -3.31 18.38
N LEU A 129 -13.49 -3.09 18.34
CA LEU A 129 -14.25 -2.28 19.30
C LEU A 129 -14.83 -3.13 20.43
#